data_AF-A0A8J6WAG5-F1
#
_entry.id   AF-A0A8J6WAG5-F1
#
_cell.length_a   1.000
_cell.length_b   1.000
_cell.length_c   1.000
_cell.angle_alpha   90.00
_cell.angle_beta   90.00
_cell.angle_gamma   90.00
#
_symmetry.space_group_name_H-M   'P 1'
#
loop_
_entity.id
_entity.type
_entity.pdbx_description
1 polymer ?
#
loop_
_entity_poly.entity_id
_entity_poly.type
_entity_poly.pdbx_seq_one_letter_code
_entity_poly.pdbx_strand_id
1 'polypeptide(L)'
;MVRIKIQDWQTEFSDLMRGIAGAFLFGAPFLYTMEVWWKGNFTSPPRMMLILGMAYLALVLLNIKGGFRAEQPRSRTQILVESAEGLAIALFTATLSLTLLDILHIETGIDAIMGRLITLSLPFSIGVGIANNLLLRTGGDDGDESAQKRDHPLRSTLSDAGAALLGAIVVGSSIAPTDEIPMISSSLEPTRLLLIMASSLLLSYIIVFEANFGAQRQRRAQSGLFQKPISETVAAYLIALAAATLMLWLFQVIRVGDPINQWVSYIIVLGLPCTIGGAAGRLAV
;
A
#
# COMPACT_ATOMS: atom_id res chain seq x y z
N MET A 1 -17.76 13.70 28.66
CA MET A 1 -18.13 12.51 27.85
C MET A 1 -17.88 12.67 26.34
N VAL A 2 -18.14 13.83 25.72
CA VAL A 2 -17.91 14.02 24.27
C VAL A 2 -16.43 13.97 23.85
N ARG A 3 -15.51 14.46 24.70
CA ARG A 3 -14.07 14.50 24.40
C ARG A 3 -13.39 13.12 24.37
N ILE A 4 -13.93 12.15 25.10
CA ILE A 4 -13.40 10.77 25.15
C ILE A 4 -13.76 10.05 23.84
N LYS A 5 -15.04 10.12 23.42
CA LYS A 5 -15.51 9.52 22.16
C LYS A 5 -14.76 10.01 20.92
N ILE A 6 -14.42 11.29 20.84
CA ILE A 6 -13.71 11.85 19.66
C ILE A 6 -12.29 11.30 19.56
N GLN A 7 -11.64 11.06 20.70
CA GLN A 7 -10.28 10.53 20.75
C GLN A 7 -10.26 9.06 20.30
N ASP A 8 -11.28 8.28 20.68
CA ASP A 8 -11.46 6.89 20.25
C ASP A 8 -11.68 6.78 18.72
N TRP A 9 -12.49 7.65 18.12
CA TRP A 9 -12.71 7.62 16.65
C TRP A 9 -11.46 7.98 15.84
N GLN A 10 -10.60 8.87 16.36
CA GLN A 10 -9.36 9.25 15.68
C GLN A 10 -8.32 8.13 15.70
N THR A 11 -8.23 7.38 16.80
CA THR A 11 -7.34 6.21 16.90
C THR A 11 -7.80 5.10 15.97
N GLU A 12 -9.09 4.78 15.97
CA GLU A 12 -9.67 3.76 15.08
C GLU A 12 -9.46 4.10 13.60
N PHE A 13 -9.63 5.37 13.22
CA PHE A 13 -9.38 5.81 11.86
C PHE A 13 -7.90 5.69 11.47
N SER A 14 -6.97 6.05 12.36
CA SER A 14 -5.54 5.91 12.10
C SER A 14 -5.13 4.45 11.97
N ASP A 15 -5.70 3.56 12.79
CA ASP A 15 -5.48 2.12 12.72
C ASP A 15 -6.00 1.53 11.39
N LEU A 16 -7.17 1.98 10.93
CA LEU A 16 -7.71 1.63 9.62
C LEU A 16 -6.80 2.09 8.48
N MET A 17 -6.40 3.37 8.47
CA MET A 17 -5.54 3.94 7.43
C MET A 17 -4.19 3.23 7.36
N ARG A 18 -3.62 2.89 8.53
CA ARG A 18 -2.39 2.11 8.62
C ARG A 18 -2.56 0.68 8.11
N GLY A 19 -3.65 0.02 8.45
CA GLY A 19 -3.98 -1.30 7.91
C GLY A 19 -4.04 -1.28 6.39
N ILE A 20 -4.74 -0.31 5.81
CA ILE A 20 -4.82 -0.11 4.35
C ILE A 20 -3.44 0.16 3.75
N ALA A 21 -2.64 1.04 4.35
CA ALA A 21 -1.26 1.31 3.91
C ALA A 21 -0.41 0.04 3.89
N GLY A 22 -0.43 -0.74 4.98
CA GLY A 22 0.27 -2.01 5.08
C GLY A 22 -0.19 -3.02 4.04
N ALA A 23 -1.50 -3.14 3.84
CA ALA A 23 -2.08 -4.02 2.85
C ALA A 23 -1.58 -3.71 1.43
N PHE A 24 -1.52 -2.43 1.04
CA PHE A 24 -0.97 -2.02 -0.26
C PHE A 24 0.54 -2.23 -0.37
N LEU A 25 1.32 -1.93 0.67
CA LEU A 25 2.78 -2.08 0.67
C LEU A 25 3.22 -3.52 0.35
N PHE A 26 2.51 -4.51 0.88
CA PHE A 26 2.83 -5.93 0.66
C PHE A 26 1.96 -6.58 -0.42
N GLY A 27 0.74 -6.08 -0.63
CA GLY A 27 -0.25 -6.65 -1.53
C GLY A 27 -0.14 -6.17 -2.98
N ALA A 28 0.40 -4.98 -3.24
CA ALA A 28 0.45 -4.42 -4.59
C ALA A 28 1.18 -5.31 -5.62
N PRO A 29 2.33 -5.94 -5.33
CA PRO A 29 2.95 -6.86 -6.29
C PRO A 29 2.03 -8.01 -6.69
N PHE A 30 1.36 -8.63 -5.70
CA PHE A 30 0.43 -9.74 -5.93
C PHE A 30 -0.84 -9.32 -6.65
N LEU A 31 -1.31 -8.08 -6.43
CA LEU A 31 -2.46 -7.52 -7.13
C LEU A 31 -2.22 -7.45 -8.65
N TYR A 32 -1.00 -7.08 -9.04
CA TYR A 32 -0.61 -6.96 -10.44
C TYR A 32 -0.13 -8.27 -11.07
N THR A 33 0.07 -9.33 -10.27
CA THR A 33 0.46 -10.65 -10.79
C THR A 33 -0.77 -11.39 -11.31
N MET A 34 -0.85 -11.61 -12.61
CA MET A 34 -2.01 -12.24 -13.26
C MET A 34 -2.33 -13.60 -12.67
N GLU A 35 -1.30 -14.39 -12.35
CA GLU A 35 -1.44 -15.75 -11.87
C GLU A 35 -2.22 -15.84 -10.55
N VAL A 36 -2.15 -14.80 -9.72
CA VAL A 36 -2.79 -14.80 -8.40
C VAL A 36 -4.31 -14.75 -8.55
N TRP A 37 -4.83 -13.76 -9.28
CA TRP A 37 -6.27 -13.62 -9.47
C TRP A 37 -6.82 -14.57 -10.54
N TRP A 38 -6.04 -14.95 -11.55
CA TRP A 38 -6.50 -15.90 -12.57
C TRP A 38 -6.69 -17.31 -11.98
N LYS A 39 -5.80 -17.77 -11.09
CA LYS A 39 -6.01 -19.00 -10.31
C LYS A 39 -7.20 -18.89 -9.36
N GLY A 40 -7.51 -17.67 -8.91
CA GLY A 40 -8.73 -17.36 -8.16
C GLY A 40 -9.98 -17.88 -8.86
N ASN A 41 -10.08 -17.77 -10.19
CA ASN A 41 -11.23 -18.24 -10.97
C ASN A 41 -11.55 -19.72 -10.79
N PHE A 42 -10.55 -20.54 -10.49
CA PHE A 42 -10.65 -22.00 -10.44
C PHE A 42 -10.42 -22.55 -9.03
N THR A 43 -10.38 -21.68 -8.01
CA THR A 43 -10.12 -22.10 -6.64
C THR A 43 -11.37 -22.73 -6.06
N SER A 44 -11.29 -23.98 -5.60
CA SER A 44 -12.43 -24.65 -4.98
C SER A 44 -12.74 -24.10 -3.57
N PRO A 45 -14.01 -24.14 -3.10
CA PRO A 45 -14.38 -23.60 -1.79
C PRO A 45 -13.54 -24.12 -0.61
N PRO A 46 -13.14 -25.41 -0.52
CA PRO A 46 -12.26 -25.88 0.56
C PRO A 46 -10.88 -25.20 0.56
N ARG A 47 -10.31 -24.91 -0.63
CA ARG A 47 -9.04 -24.20 -0.74
C ARG A 47 -9.20 -22.73 -0.36
N MET A 48 -10.33 -22.10 -0.71
CA MET A 48 -10.64 -20.74 -0.27
C MET A 48 -10.69 -20.63 1.25
N MET A 49 -11.37 -21.58 1.92
CA MET A 49 -11.40 -21.64 3.38
C MET A 49 -10.01 -21.83 3.99
N LEU A 50 -9.17 -22.65 3.36
CA LEU A 50 -7.77 -22.82 3.80
C LEU A 50 -6.98 -21.51 3.66
N ILE A 51 -7.10 -20.79 2.55
CA ILE A 51 -6.42 -19.50 2.33
C ILE A 51 -6.87 -18.48 3.38
N LEU A 52 -8.18 -18.35 3.62
CA LEU A 52 -8.71 -17.48 4.67
C LEU A 52 -8.20 -17.88 6.06
N GLY A 53 -8.20 -19.18 6.36
CA GLY A 53 -7.67 -19.72 7.61
C GLY A 53 -6.18 -19.39 7.80
N MET A 54 -5.38 -19.50 6.73
CA MET A 54 -3.96 -19.14 6.74
C MET A 54 -3.75 -17.63 6.89
N ALA A 55 -4.55 -16.80 6.23
CA ALA A 55 -4.49 -15.34 6.34
C ALA A 55 -4.84 -14.89 7.77
N TYR A 56 -5.90 -15.45 8.35
CA TYR A 56 -6.29 -15.22 9.73
C TYR A 56 -5.22 -15.70 10.71
N LEU A 57 -4.68 -16.91 10.51
CA LEU A 57 -3.62 -17.45 11.35
C LEU A 57 -2.36 -16.58 11.30
N ALA A 58 -1.98 -16.08 10.12
CA ALA A 58 -0.86 -15.16 9.97
C ALA A 58 -1.07 -13.88 10.80
N LEU A 59 -2.26 -13.29 10.75
CA LEU A 59 -2.62 -12.12 11.58
C LEU A 59 -2.56 -12.44 13.08
N VAL A 60 -3.11 -13.58 13.50
CA VAL A 60 -3.04 -14.02 14.91
C VAL A 60 -1.59 -14.16 15.36
N LEU A 61 -0.72 -14.81 14.56
CA LEU A 61 0.69 -14.98 14.89
C LEU A 61 1.45 -13.65 14.96
N LEU A 62 1.13 -12.71 14.08
CA LEU A 62 1.71 -11.36 14.08
C LEU A 62 1.26 -10.58 15.33
N ASN A 63 -0.04 -10.60 15.65
CA ASN A 63 -0.61 -9.91 16.81
C ASN A 63 -0.16 -10.52 18.14
N ILE A 64 0.04 -11.84 18.21
CA ILE A 64 0.68 -12.50 19.36
C ILE A 64 2.10 -11.93 19.58
N LYS A 65 2.93 -11.86 18.53
CA LYS A 65 4.29 -11.34 18.62
C LYS A 65 4.35 -9.85 18.95
N GLY A 66 3.39 -9.07 18.48
CA GLY A 66 3.21 -7.66 18.84
C GLY A 66 2.82 -7.48 20.30
N GLY A 67 1.84 -8.27 20.77
CA GLY A 67 1.31 -8.21 22.14
C GLY A 67 2.31 -8.64 23.22
N PHE A 68 3.27 -9.53 22.92
CA PHE A 68 4.32 -9.92 23.86
C PHE A 68 5.28 -8.79 24.27
N ARG A 69 5.24 -7.65 23.57
CA ARG A 69 6.12 -6.50 23.81
C ARG A 69 5.40 -5.29 24.40
N ALA A 70 4.09 -5.41 24.66
CA ALA A 70 3.31 -4.38 25.32
C ALA A 70 3.39 -4.55 26.86
N GLU A 71 3.41 -3.43 27.58
CA GLU A 71 3.51 -3.39 29.06
C GLU A 71 2.33 -4.08 29.78
N GLN A 72 1.25 -4.39 29.07
CA GLN A 72 0.08 -5.09 29.61
C GLN A 72 -0.25 -6.34 28.79
N PRO A 73 -0.50 -7.49 29.44
CA PRO A 73 -0.85 -8.73 28.75
C PRO A 73 -2.24 -8.61 28.10
N ARG A 74 -2.29 -8.67 26.76
CA ARG A 74 -3.56 -8.71 26.02
C ARG A 74 -4.28 -10.03 26.23
N SER A 75 -5.60 -9.97 26.36
CA SER A 75 -6.43 -11.18 26.41
C SER A 75 -6.35 -11.94 25.07
N ARG A 76 -6.39 -13.27 25.12
CA ARG A 76 -6.46 -14.11 23.90
C ARG A 76 -7.65 -13.73 23.02
N THR A 77 -8.77 -13.31 23.62
CA THR A 77 -9.96 -12.87 22.89
C THR A 77 -9.72 -11.58 22.10
N GLN A 78 -8.96 -10.63 22.66
CA GLN A 78 -8.63 -9.37 21.98
C GLN A 78 -7.77 -9.62 20.74
N ILE A 79 -6.75 -10.48 20.87
CA ILE A 79 -5.87 -10.85 19.74
C ILE A 79 -6.68 -11.47 18.59
N LEU A 80 -7.65 -12.33 18.90
CA LEU A 80 -8.51 -12.94 17.90
C LEU A 80 -9.41 -11.90 17.21
N VAL A 81 -10.00 -10.99 17.96
CA VAL A 81 -10.85 -9.90 17.42
C VAL A 81 -10.04 -8.95 16.53
N GLU A 82 -8.88 -8.48 17.00
CA GLU A 82 -7.97 -7.62 16.22
C GLU A 82 -7.50 -8.31 14.92
N SER A 83 -7.31 -9.63 14.96
CA SER A 83 -6.97 -10.41 13.77
C SER A 83 -8.14 -10.55 12.80
N ALA A 84 -9.38 -10.62 13.30
CA ALA A 84 -10.57 -10.65 12.46
C ALA A 84 -10.80 -9.29 11.79
N GLU A 85 -10.59 -8.19 12.51
CA GLU A 85 -10.61 -6.83 11.97
C GLU A 85 -9.54 -6.64 10.91
N GLY A 86 -8.30 -7.09 11.17
CA GLY A 86 -7.22 -7.02 10.19
C GLY A 86 -7.53 -7.78 8.90
N LEU A 87 -8.19 -8.95 9.00
CA LEU A 87 -8.62 -9.72 7.84
C LEU A 87 -9.73 -9.00 7.08
N ALA A 88 -10.67 -8.35 7.78
CA ALA A 88 -11.71 -7.55 7.15
C ALA A 88 -11.11 -6.36 6.38
N ILE A 89 -10.12 -5.68 6.94
CA ILE A 89 -9.39 -4.59 6.26
C ILE A 89 -8.68 -5.12 5.03
N ALA A 90 -8.02 -6.28 5.12
CA ALA A 90 -7.34 -6.90 3.99
C ALA A 90 -8.31 -7.24 2.85
N LEU A 91 -9.44 -7.88 3.15
CA LEU A 91 -10.48 -8.21 2.17
C LEU A 91 -11.13 -6.95 1.57
N PHE A 92 -11.42 -5.94 2.40
CA PHE A 92 -11.96 -4.67 1.93
C PHE A 92 -10.99 -4.00 0.96
N THR A 93 -9.71 -3.92 1.32
CA THR A 93 -8.68 -3.28 0.50
C THR A 93 -8.43 -4.06 -0.80
N ALA A 94 -8.43 -5.40 -0.75
CA ALA A 94 -8.32 -6.23 -1.95
C ALA A 94 -9.52 -6.03 -2.89
N THR A 95 -10.74 -5.95 -2.34
CA THR A 95 -11.97 -5.68 -3.12
C THR A 95 -11.89 -4.32 -3.80
N LEU A 96 -11.51 -3.28 -3.06
CA LEU A 96 -11.34 -1.93 -3.59
C LEU A 96 -10.30 -1.91 -4.72
N SER A 97 -9.17 -2.59 -4.52
CA SER A 97 -8.07 -2.66 -5.47
C SER A 97 -8.45 -3.37 -6.77
N LEU A 98 -9.09 -4.54 -6.67
CA LEU A 98 -9.54 -5.28 -7.84
C LEU A 98 -10.64 -4.54 -8.61
N THR A 99 -11.51 -3.81 -7.90
CA THR A 99 -12.54 -2.96 -8.53
C THR A 99 -11.90 -1.79 -9.27
N LEU A 100 -10.88 -1.17 -8.66
CA LEU A 100 -10.15 -0.04 -9.23
C LEU A 100 -9.45 -0.41 -10.55
N LEU A 101 -8.85 -1.61 -10.61
CA LEU A 101 -8.18 -2.14 -11.81
C LEU A 101 -9.14 -2.79 -12.82
N ASP A 102 -10.46 -2.70 -12.57
CA ASP A 102 -11.50 -3.34 -13.38
C ASP A 102 -11.32 -4.84 -13.59
N ILE A 103 -10.80 -5.53 -12.56
CA ILE A 103 -10.60 -6.98 -12.58
C ILE A 103 -11.85 -7.71 -12.08
N LEU A 104 -12.81 -7.04 -11.41
CA LEU A 104 -14.05 -7.68 -10.95
C LEU A 104 -15.20 -7.47 -11.94
N HIS A 105 -15.53 -8.50 -12.71
CA HIS A 105 -16.72 -8.51 -13.56
C HIS A 105 -17.81 -9.41 -12.97
N ILE A 106 -18.99 -8.86 -12.72
CA ILE A 106 -20.14 -9.59 -12.15
C ILE A 106 -20.54 -10.79 -13.03
N GLU A 107 -20.34 -10.67 -14.34
CA GLU A 107 -20.63 -11.70 -15.33
C GLU A 107 -19.77 -12.97 -15.20
N THR A 108 -18.62 -12.89 -14.53
CA THR A 108 -17.72 -14.04 -14.34
C THR A 108 -18.23 -15.05 -13.31
N GLY A 109 -19.30 -14.71 -12.57
CA GLY A 109 -19.89 -15.53 -11.53
C GLY A 109 -19.30 -15.27 -10.14
N ILE A 110 -20.12 -15.51 -9.12
CA ILE A 110 -19.78 -15.21 -7.71
C ILE A 110 -18.57 -16.03 -7.25
N ASP A 111 -18.46 -17.28 -7.68
CA ASP A 111 -17.34 -18.17 -7.30
C ASP A 111 -15.99 -17.61 -7.78
N ALA A 112 -15.92 -17.08 -9.01
CA ALA A 112 -14.71 -16.49 -9.54
C ALA A 112 -14.32 -15.20 -8.79
N ILE A 113 -15.31 -14.35 -8.48
CA ILE A 113 -15.11 -13.12 -7.71
C ILE A 113 -14.56 -13.44 -6.31
N MET A 114 -15.20 -14.40 -5.62
CA MET A 114 -14.77 -14.83 -4.28
C MET A 114 -13.38 -15.44 -4.33
N GLY A 115 -13.06 -16.24 -5.34
CA GLY A 115 -11.74 -16.83 -5.51
C GLY A 115 -10.64 -15.80 -5.76
N ARG A 116 -10.87 -14.80 -6.64
CA ARG A 116 -9.95 -13.67 -6.85
C ARG A 116 -9.69 -12.92 -5.54
N LEU A 117 -10.76 -12.59 -4.82
CA LEU A 117 -10.69 -11.83 -3.57
C LEU A 117 -9.95 -12.60 -2.47
N ILE A 118 -10.35 -13.85 -2.23
CA ILE A 118 -9.80 -14.67 -1.15
C ILE A 118 -8.33 -14.98 -1.41
N THR A 119 -7.93 -15.21 -2.66
CA THR A 119 -6.51 -15.49 -2.97
C THR A 119 -5.61 -14.29 -2.63
N LEU A 120 -6.11 -13.06 -2.81
CA LEU A 120 -5.39 -11.84 -2.44
C LEU A 120 -5.46 -11.51 -0.94
N SER A 121 -6.37 -12.13 -0.19
CA SER A 121 -6.52 -11.88 1.25
C SER A 121 -5.24 -12.19 2.04
N LEU A 122 -4.47 -13.19 1.62
CA LEU A 122 -3.26 -13.62 2.34
C LEU A 122 -2.14 -12.55 2.32
N PRO A 123 -1.63 -12.10 1.15
CA PRO A 123 -0.59 -11.07 1.12
C PRO A 123 -1.08 -9.74 1.72
N PHE A 124 -2.35 -9.36 1.50
CA PHE A 124 -2.92 -8.16 2.09
C PHE A 124 -2.98 -8.26 3.63
N SER A 125 -3.42 -9.40 4.18
CA SER A 125 -3.49 -9.63 5.64
C SER A 125 -2.12 -9.57 6.30
N ILE A 126 -1.10 -10.14 5.65
CA ILE A 126 0.29 -10.04 6.12
C ILE A 126 0.71 -8.57 6.18
N GLY A 127 0.39 -7.79 5.15
CA GLY A 127 0.66 -6.35 5.11
C GLY A 127 0.00 -5.58 6.25
N VAL A 128 -1.30 -5.82 6.50
CA VAL A 128 -2.04 -5.23 7.63
C VAL A 128 -1.36 -5.56 8.96
N GLY A 129 -1.06 -6.84 9.19
CA GLY A 129 -0.43 -7.29 10.43
C GLY A 129 0.97 -6.73 10.64
N ILE A 130 1.79 -6.62 9.59
CA ILE A 130 3.13 -6.01 9.68
C ILE A 130 3.00 -4.53 10.02
N ALA A 131 2.15 -3.77 9.31
CA ALA A 131 1.99 -2.34 9.56
C ALA A 131 1.51 -2.05 10.99
N ASN A 132 0.56 -2.84 11.51
CA ASN A 132 0.09 -2.72 12.89
C ASN A 132 1.19 -2.98 13.92
N ASN A 133 2.09 -3.92 13.64
CA ASN A 133 3.19 -4.26 14.55
C ASN A 133 4.43 -3.36 14.42
N LEU A 134 4.62 -2.67 13.28
CA LEU A 134 5.69 -1.69 13.12
C LEU A 134 5.50 -0.47 14.05
N LEU A 135 4.26 -0.07 14.35
CA LEU A 135 4.01 1.01 15.32
C LEU A 135 4.26 0.63 16.76
N LEU A 136 3.96 -0.60 17.16
CA LEU A 136 4.27 -1.10 18.51
C LEU A 136 5.77 -1.00 18.83
N ARG A 137 6.64 -1.02 17.80
CA ARG A 137 8.09 -0.84 17.96
C ARG A 137 8.52 0.61 18.14
N THR A 138 7.75 1.58 17.66
CA THR A 138 8.16 2.99 17.63
C THR A 138 7.49 3.82 18.75
N GLY A 139 6.42 3.31 19.36
CA GLY A 139 5.73 3.98 20.47
C GLY A 139 6.34 3.79 21.86
N GLY A 140 7.47 3.08 21.98
CA GLY A 140 7.99 2.61 23.28
C GLY A 140 9.42 3.00 23.66
N ASP A 141 10.24 3.59 22.78
CA ASP A 141 11.63 3.92 23.13
C ASP A 141 12.26 4.94 22.17
N ASP A 142 11.69 6.15 22.09
CA ASP A 142 12.47 7.33 21.69
C ASP A 142 12.74 8.16 22.95
N GLY A 143 13.48 7.55 23.88
CA GLY A 143 14.32 8.32 24.78
C GLY A 143 15.33 9.11 23.94
N ASP A 144 15.45 10.41 24.26
CA ASP A 144 16.52 11.32 23.86
C ASP A 144 17.80 10.59 23.40
N GLU A 145 18.11 10.63 22.10
CA GLU A 145 19.47 10.78 21.55
C GLU A 145 19.47 10.65 20.01
N SER A 146 19.05 11.71 19.32
CA SER A 146 19.79 12.13 18.12
C SER A 146 19.61 13.64 17.92
N ALA A 147 20.54 14.34 18.55
CA ALA A 147 20.85 15.73 18.33
C ALA A 147 20.74 16.12 16.84
N GLN A 148 19.75 16.96 16.54
CA GLN A 148 19.93 18.21 15.82
C GLN A 148 21.08 18.24 14.79
N LYS A 149 21.02 17.38 13.76
CA LYS A 149 21.72 17.69 12.50
C LYS A 149 20.84 18.69 11.76
N ARG A 150 21.26 19.96 11.80
CA ARG A 150 20.87 20.96 10.80
C ARG A 150 21.37 20.49 9.43
N ASP A 151 20.77 19.46 8.87
CA ASP A 151 20.96 19.16 7.46
C ASP A 151 20.26 20.26 6.66
N HIS A 152 20.96 20.78 5.67
CA HIS A 152 20.40 21.77 4.75
C HIS A 152 19.09 21.21 4.17
N PRO A 153 18.02 22.02 4.05
CA PRO A 153 16.71 21.56 3.56
C PRO A 153 16.79 20.91 2.17
N LEU A 154 17.78 21.29 1.36
CA LEU A 154 18.03 20.67 0.06
C LEU A 154 18.55 19.23 0.16
N ARG A 155 19.34 18.93 1.19
CA ARG A 155 19.93 17.59 1.39
C ARG A 155 18.87 16.60 1.87
N SER A 156 17.98 17.02 2.77
CA SER A 156 16.86 16.18 3.20
C SER A 156 15.90 15.90 2.05
N THR A 157 15.51 16.92 1.27
CA THR A 157 14.65 16.72 0.09
C THR A 157 15.30 15.81 -0.96
N LEU A 158 16.61 15.93 -1.21
CA LEU A 158 17.31 15.03 -2.14
C LEU A 158 17.36 13.59 -1.63
N SER A 159 17.57 13.41 -0.32
CA SER A 159 17.53 12.10 0.33
C SER A 159 16.16 11.45 0.19
N ASP A 160 15.09 12.21 0.49
CA ASP A 160 13.71 11.74 0.37
C ASP A 160 13.32 11.42 -1.08
N ALA A 161 13.74 12.26 -2.04
CA ALA A 161 13.50 12.04 -3.45
C ALA A 161 14.25 10.80 -3.96
N GLY A 162 15.51 10.61 -3.55
CA GLY A 162 16.31 9.43 -3.86
C GLY A 162 15.70 8.15 -3.29
N ALA A 163 15.25 8.19 -2.03
CA ALA A 163 14.57 7.08 -1.39
C ALA A 163 13.25 6.74 -2.08
N ALA A 164 12.47 7.76 -2.48
CA ALA A 164 11.24 7.58 -3.25
C ALA A 164 11.52 6.92 -4.61
N LEU A 165 12.55 7.39 -5.32
CA LEU A 165 12.92 6.83 -6.61
C LEU A 165 13.35 5.37 -6.49
N LEU A 166 14.21 5.05 -5.51
CA LEU A 166 14.67 3.68 -5.28
C LEU A 166 13.52 2.74 -4.89
N GLY A 167 12.65 3.17 -3.98
CA GLY A 167 11.47 2.39 -3.58
C GLY A 167 10.50 2.17 -4.74
N ALA A 168 10.28 3.19 -5.58
CA ALA A 168 9.46 3.09 -6.78
C ALA A 168 10.05 2.11 -7.79
N ILE A 169 11.36 2.13 -8.00
CA ILE A 169 12.05 1.19 -8.90
C ILE A 169 11.98 -0.24 -8.36
N VAL A 170 12.20 -0.46 -7.06
CA VAL A 170 12.14 -1.81 -6.46
C VAL A 170 10.77 -2.45 -6.70
N VAL A 171 9.68 -1.74 -6.39
CA VAL A 171 8.32 -2.28 -6.59
C VAL A 171 7.93 -2.31 -8.06
N GLY A 172 8.25 -1.26 -8.82
CA GLY A 172 7.91 -1.19 -10.24
C GLY A 172 8.65 -2.23 -11.07
N SER A 173 9.90 -2.56 -10.75
CA SER A 173 10.70 -3.51 -11.54
C SER A 173 10.18 -4.95 -11.47
N SER A 174 9.42 -5.33 -10.44
CA SER A 174 8.78 -6.64 -10.39
C SER A 174 7.52 -6.75 -11.26
N ILE A 175 6.99 -5.62 -11.75
CA ILE A 175 5.72 -5.53 -12.50
C ILE A 175 5.95 -4.98 -13.92
N ALA A 176 6.87 -4.04 -14.08
CA ALA A 176 7.15 -3.39 -15.36
C ALA A 176 7.49 -4.35 -16.52
N PRO A 177 8.24 -5.47 -16.34
CA PRO A 177 8.55 -6.37 -17.45
C PRO A 177 7.40 -7.31 -17.82
N THR A 178 6.27 -7.26 -17.13
CA THR A 178 5.23 -8.27 -17.22
C THR A 178 4.09 -7.83 -18.16
N ASP A 179 3.30 -8.78 -18.67
CA ASP A 179 2.25 -8.51 -19.66
C ASP A 179 0.97 -7.90 -19.04
N GLU A 180 0.92 -7.78 -17.71
CA GLU A 180 -0.24 -7.29 -16.98
C GLU A 180 -0.49 -5.81 -17.17
N ILE A 181 0.54 -4.99 -17.38
CA ILE A 181 0.35 -3.55 -17.61
C ILE A 181 -0.44 -3.31 -18.91
N PRO A 182 -0.01 -3.85 -20.08
CA PRO A 182 -0.82 -3.82 -21.29
C PRO A 182 -2.22 -4.41 -21.13
N MET A 183 -2.32 -5.59 -20.50
CA MET A 183 -3.58 -6.29 -20.35
C MET A 183 -4.59 -5.50 -19.51
N ILE A 184 -4.20 -5.04 -18.32
CA ILE A 184 -5.04 -4.21 -17.45
C ILE A 184 -5.39 -2.91 -18.18
N SER A 185 -4.42 -2.27 -18.81
CA SER A 185 -4.68 -1.03 -19.56
C SER A 185 -5.70 -1.21 -20.69
N SER A 186 -5.80 -2.39 -21.29
CA SER A 186 -6.72 -2.64 -22.42
C SER A 186 -8.19 -2.69 -22.01
N SER A 187 -8.49 -3.01 -20.74
CA SER A 187 -9.85 -3.03 -20.20
C SER A 187 -10.28 -1.72 -19.54
N LEU A 188 -9.37 -0.77 -19.34
CA LEU A 188 -9.65 0.46 -18.60
C LEU A 188 -10.21 1.57 -19.48
N GLU A 189 -11.32 2.15 -19.01
CA GLU A 189 -11.84 3.41 -19.53
C GLU A 189 -11.02 4.63 -19.02
N PRO A 190 -11.04 5.77 -19.73
CA PRO A 190 -10.33 6.98 -19.30
C PRO A 190 -10.70 7.48 -17.89
N THR A 191 -11.95 7.29 -17.49
CA THR A 191 -12.45 7.62 -16.13
C THR A 191 -11.74 6.81 -15.06
N ARG A 192 -11.46 5.53 -15.32
CA ARG A 192 -10.75 4.65 -14.38
C ARG A 192 -9.27 5.01 -14.27
N LEU A 193 -8.64 5.48 -15.35
CA LEU A 193 -7.27 6.01 -15.27
C LEU A 193 -7.19 7.22 -14.33
N LEU A 194 -8.17 8.12 -14.37
CA LEU A 194 -8.25 9.23 -13.41
C LEU A 194 -8.44 8.74 -11.97
N LEU A 195 -9.26 7.71 -11.76
CA LEU A 195 -9.43 7.09 -10.44
C LEU A 195 -8.15 6.43 -9.93
N ILE A 196 -7.37 5.75 -10.81
CA ILE A 196 -6.08 5.16 -10.45
C ILE A 196 -5.07 6.25 -10.07
N MET A 197 -5.00 7.34 -10.83
CA MET A 197 -4.15 8.49 -10.52
C MET A 197 -4.54 9.12 -9.16
N ALA A 198 -5.83 9.37 -8.94
CA ALA A 198 -6.33 9.92 -7.68
C ALA A 198 -6.04 8.98 -6.50
N SER A 199 -6.26 7.67 -6.68
CA SER A 199 -5.96 6.65 -5.68
C SER A 199 -4.47 6.56 -5.37
N SER A 200 -3.60 6.70 -6.38
CA SER A 200 -2.14 6.70 -6.20
C SER A 200 -1.69 7.86 -5.30
N LEU A 201 -2.18 9.07 -5.57
CA LEU A 201 -1.92 10.26 -4.74
C LEU A 201 -2.46 10.08 -3.31
N LEU A 202 -3.69 9.59 -3.18
CA LEU A 202 -4.32 9.35 -1.89
C LEU A 202 -3.57 8.31 -1.06
N LEU A 203 -3.16 7.19 -1.68
CA LEU A 203 -2.38 6.16 -1.00
C LEU A 203 -1.00 6.65 -0.61
N SER A 204 -0.31 7.41 -1.46
CA SER A 204 0.96 8.04 -1.13
C SER A 204 0.83 8.94 0.10
N TYR A 205 -0.22 9.77 0.13
CA TYR A 205 -0.50 10.62 1.29
C TYR A 205 -0.76 9.80 2.55
N ILE A 206 -1.59 8.76 2.46
CA ILE A 206 -1.92 7.89 3.61
C ILE A 206 -0.65 7.21 4.16
N ILE A 207 0.16 6.60 3.29
CA ILE A 207 1.35 5.85 3.69
C ILE A 207 2.35 6.77 4.41
N VAL A 208 2.56 7.99 3.92
CA VAL A 208 3.59 8.91 4.45
C VAL A 208 3.08 9.73 5.63
N PHE A 209 1.83 10.17 5.62
CA PHE A 209 1.32 11.21 6.53
C PHE A 209 0.13 10.81 7.41
N GLU A 210 -0.49 9.64 7.24
CA GLU A 210 -1.62 9.21 8.10
C GLU A 210 -1.39 7.87 8.78
N ALA A 211 -0.62 6.97 8.17
CA ALA A 211 -0.30 5.65 8.72
C ALA A 211 0.58 5.70 9.99
N ASN A 212 0.99 6.92 10.41
CA ASN A 212 1.69 7.23 11.65
C ASN A 212 2.94 6.39 11.91
N PHE A 213 3.64 5.96 10.85
CA PHE A 213 4.92 5.25 10.93
C PHE A 213 6.00 6.16 11.54
N GLY A 214 6.03 6.27 12.87
CA GLY A 214 7.12 6.80 13.69
C GLY A 214 7.43 8.30 13.66
N ALA A 215 7.25 9.01 12.54
CA ALA A 215 7.86 10.34 12.36
C ALA A 215 6.87 11.47 12.01
N GLN A 216 5.57 11.28 12.26
CA GLN A 216 4.51 12.19 11.81
C GLN A 216 4.67 13.63 12.34
N ARG A 217 5.10 13.80 13.60
CA ARG A 217 5.32 15.12 14.22
C ARG A 217 6.59 15.80 13.70
N GLN A 218 7.67 15.05 13.47
CA GLN A 218 8.93 15.57 12.96
C GLN A 218 8.77 16.09 11.51
N ARG A 219 8.05 15.34 10.66
CA ARG A 219 7.84 15.69 9.25
C ARG A 219 6.84 16.84 9.05
N ARG A 220 5.75 16.90 9.84
CA ARG A 220 4.79 18.03 9.80
C ARG A 220 5.38 19.34 10.36
N ALA A 221 6.45 19.29 11.14
CA ALA A 221 7.08 20.46 11.76
C ALA A 221 8.24 21.07 10.94
N GLN A 222 8.67 20.43 9.85
CA GLN A 222 9.68 21.01 8.96
C GLN A 222 9.03 22.10 8.09
N SER A 223 9.52 23.34 8.19
CA SER A 223 8.98 24.51 7.50
C SER A 223 9.81 24.88 6.26
N GLY A 224 9.28 24.63 5.07
CA GLY A 224 9.89 24.93 3.78
C GLY A 224 8.85 25.03 2.68
N LEU A 225 9.12 25.79 1.62
CA LEU A 225 8.16 26.12 0.54
C LEU A 225 7.65 24.90 -0.26
N PHE A 226 8.33 23.76 -0.19
CA PHE A 226 7.92 22.45 -0.74
C PHE A 226 7.49 21.42 0.32
N GLN A 227 7.43 21.81 1.60
CA GLN A 227 7.19 20.93 2.75
C GLN A 227 5.72 20.93 3.22
N LYS A 228 4.79 21.36 2.35
CA LYS A 228 3.37 21.11 2.58
C LYS A 228 3.06 19.65 2.18
N PRO A 229 2.27 18.91 2.97
CA PRO A 229 2.02 17.49 2.71
C PRO A 229 1.57 17.20 1.26
N ILE A 230 0.73 18.06 0.69
CA ILE A 230 0.20 17.91 -0.67
C ILE A 230 1.30 18.10 -1.72
N SER A 231 2.15 19.14 -1.62
CA SER A 231 3.21 19.37 -2.62
C SER A 231 4.24 18.25 -2.61
N GLU A 232 4.53 17.71 -1.43
CA GLU A 232 5.45 16.60 -1.25
C GLU A 232 4.88 15.28 -1.80
N THR A 233 3.58 15.02 -1.58
CA THR A 233 2.88 13.88 -2.20
C THR A 233 2.88 13.98 -3.74
N VAL A 234 2.60 15.17 -4.28
CA VAL A 234 2.61 15.38 -5.74
C VAL A 234 4.02 15.20 -6.30
N ALA A 235 5.06 15.72 -5.64
CA ALA A 235 6.44 15.52 -6.05
C ALA A 235 6.83 14.03 -6.04
N ALA A 236 6.49 13.30 -4.97
CA ALA A 236 6.73 11.86 -4.89
C ALA A 236 6.00 11.07 -5.98
N TYR A 237 4.75 11.46 -6.30
CA TYR A 237 3.99 10.86 -7.40
C TYR A 237 4.65 11.11 -8.76
N LEU A 238 5.12 12.34 -9.03
CA LEU A 238 5.84 12.64 -10.27
C LEU A 238 7.14 11.84 -10.39
N ILE A 239 7.87 11.64 -9.29
CA ILE A 239 9.05 10.76 -9.25
C ILE A 239 8.66 9.32 -9.58
N ALA A 240 7.56 8.81 -9.01
CA ALA A 240 7.06 7.48 -9.30
C ALA A 240 6.63 7.32 -10.77
N LEU A 241 6.00 8.33 -11.38
CA LEU A 241 5.66 8.32 -12.81
C LEU A 241 6.90 8.34 -13.70
N ALA A 242 7.92 9.12 -13.33
CA ALA A 242 9.20 9.12 -14.03
C ALA A 242 9.88 7.75 -13.95
N ALA A 243 9.87 7.12 -12.77
CA ALA A 243 10.36 5.76 -12.57
C ALA A 243 9.58 4.74 -13.42
N ALA A 244 8.23 4.80 -13.40
CA ALA A 244 7.38 3.94 -14.21
C ALA A 244 7.68 4.09 -15.70
N THR A 245 7.79 5.33 -16.20
CA THR A 245 8.14 5.62 -17.59
C THR A 245 9.51 5.04 -17.95
N LEU A 246 10.51 5.26 -17.10
CA LEU A 246 11.86 4.74 -17.29
C LEU A 246 11.86 3.20 -17.34
N MET A 247 11.16 2.54 -16.42
CA MET A 247 11.08 1.08 -16.38
C MET A 247 10.36 0.50 -17.58
N LEU A 248 9.20 1.05 -17.97
CA LEU A 248 8.46 0.60 -19.16
C LEU A 248 9.31 0.74 -20.43
N TRP A 249 10.11 1.81 -20.52
CA TRP A 249 11.01 2.02 -21.64
C TRP A 249 12.20 1.05 -21.61
N LEU A 250 12.84 0.86 -20.45
CA LEU A 250 13.97 -0.07 -20.28
C LEU A 250 13.58 -1.53 -20.59
N PHE A 251 12.40 -1.96 -20.16
CA PHE A 251 11.86 -3.29 -20.43
C PHE A 251 11.17 -3.41 -21.80
N GLN A 252 11.24 -2.37 -22.65
CA GLN A 252 10.70 -2.37 -24.01
C GLN A 252 9.18 -2.60 -24.13
N VAL A 253 8.43 -2.31 -23.07
CA VAL A 253 6.96 -2.37 -23.04
C VAL A 253 6.35 -1.16 -23.78
N ILE A 254 7.01 0.00 -23.72
CA ILE A 254 6.70 1.16 -24.55
C ILE A 254 7.85 1.45 -25.51
N ARG A 255 7.53 1.84 -26.74
CA ARG A 255 8.51 2.11 -27.80
C ARG A 255 8.29 3.48 -28.42
N VAL A 256 9.37 4.06 -28.91
CA VAL A 256 9.34 5.33 -29.67
C VAL A 256 8.53 5.09 -30.94
N GLY A 257 7.38 5.76 -31.06
CA GLY A 257 6.44 5.59 -32.17
C GLY A 257 5.07 5.04 -31.74
N ASP A 258 4.94 4.50 -30.53
CA ASP A 258 3.63 4.05 -30.04
C ASP A 258 2.68 5.24 -29.78
N PRO A 259 1.36 5.04 -29.86
CA PRO A 259 0.38 6.07 -29.57
C PRO A 259 0.51 6.68 -28.16
N ILE A 260 0.38 8.01 -28.03
CA ILE A 260 0.55 8.73 -26.75
C ILE A 260 -0.48 8.28 -25.70
N ASN A 261 -1.69 7.93 -26.11
CA ASN A 261 -2.72 7.39 -25.21
C ASN A 261 -2.28 6.07 -24.55
N GLN A 262 -1.59 5.20 -25.29
CA GLN A 262 -1.02 3.97 -24.75
C GLN A 262 0.05 4.26 -23.70
N TRP A 263 0.96 5.21 -23.99
CA TRP A 263 1.98 5.63 -23.03
C TRP A 263 1.37 6.12 -21.73
N VAL A 264 0.43 7.06 -21.82
CA VAL A 264 -0.23 7.64 -20.64
C VAL A 264 -0.92 6.56 -19.82
N SER A 265 -1.65 5.66 -20.47
CA SER A 265 -2.36 4.59 -19.77
C SER A 265 -1.40 3.64 -19.05
N TYR A 266 -0.35 3.18 -19.71
CA TYR A 266 0.62 2.24 -19.11
C TYR A 266 1.38 2.89 -17.96
N ILE A 267 1.78 4.16 -18.12
CA ILE A 267 2.48 4.93 -17.09
C ILE A 267 1.58 5.14 -15.87
N ILE A 268 0.29 5.41 -16.04
CA ILE A 268 -0.66 5.57 -14.92
C ILE A 268 -0.88 4.24 -14.19
N VAL A 269 -1.09 3.15 -14.94
CA VAL A 269 -1.32 1.82 -14.38
C VAL A 269 -0.09 1.34 -13.59
N LEU A 270 1.11 1.40 -14.16
CA LEU A 270 2.35 1.08 -13.41
C LEU A 270 2.68 2.14 -12.33
N GLY A 271 2.18 3.37 -12.50
CA GLY A 271 2.38 4.48 -11.58
C GLY A 271 1.84 4.18 -10.18
N LEU A 272 0.72 3.46 -10.05
CA LEU A 272 0.15 3.10 -8.75
C LEU A 272 1.10 2.26 -7.88
N PRO A 273 1.60 1.08 -8.32
CA PRO A 273 2.55 0.32 -7.53
C PRO A 273 3.89 1.04 -7.35
N CYS A 274 4.37 1.81 -8.35
CA CYS A 274 5.56 2.64 -8.19
C CYS A 274 5.39 3.69 -7.08
N THR A 275 4.21 4.29 -6.97
CA THR A 275 3.90 5.30 -5.95
C THR A 275 3.88 4.70 -4.55
N ILE A 276 3.32 3.49 -4.41
CA ILE A 276 3.35 2.72 -3.17
C ILE A 276 4.80 2.41 -2.77
N GLY A 277 5.61 1.92 -3.72
CA GLY A 277 7.03 1.67 -3.49
C GLY A 277 7.81 2.93 -3.10
N GLY A 278 7.57 4.06 -3.77
CA GLY A 278 8.23 5.32 -3.45
C GLY A 278 7.84 5.89 -2.09
N ALA A 279 6.58 5.74 -1.70
CA ALA A 279 6.14 6.06 -0.35
C ALA A 279 6.84 5.18 0.70
N ALA A 280 6.99 3.87 0.42
CA ALA A 280 7.72 2.93 1.28
C ALA A 280 9.20 3.31 1.43
N GLY A 281 9.87 3.62 0.30
CA GLY A 281 11.28 4.02 0.30
C GLY A 281 11.54 5.24 1.18
N ARG A 282 10.64 6.24 1.13
CA ARG A 282 10.70 7.42 2.01
C ARG A 282 10.46 7.11 3.48
N LEU A 283 9.80 6.01 3.83
CA LEU A 283 9.64 5.61 5.24
C LEU A 283 10.88 4.89 5.80
N ALA A 284 11.77 4.41 4.92
CA ALA A 284 12.98 3.71 5.31
C ALA A 284 14.18 4.62 5.61
N VAL A 285 14.04 5.94 5.37
CA VAL A 285 15.09 6.96 5.51
C VAL A 285 14.68 8.03 6.53
#